data_AF-A0A5E9A9H1-F1
#
_entry.id   AF-A0A5E9A9H1-F1
#
_cell.length_a   1.000
_cell.length_b   1.000
_cell.length_c   1.000
_cell.angle_alpha   90.00
_cell.angle_beta   90.00
_cell.angle_gamma   90.00
#
_symmetry.space_group_name_H-M   'P 1'
#
loop_
_entity.id
_entity.type
_entity.pdbx_description
1 polymer ?
#
loop_
_entity_poly.entity_id
_entity_poly.type
_entity_poly.pdbx_seq_one_letter_code
_entity_poly.pdbx_strand_id
1 'polypeptide(L)'
;MAGAPLPAAQRVAGRARLFCGKSDGRTRLQRLYQDGSAKIRLPAVQGDPLEAVLINTAGGMTGGDRLGWTIEVGAEASASITTQACEKVYRAAADRAETNV
;
A
#
# COMPACT_ATOMS: atom_id res chain seq x y z
N MET A 1 -33.16 -29.08 10.44
CA MET A 1 -33.22 -27.74 9.81
C MET A 1 -31.80 -27.30 9.50
N ALA A 2 -31.49 -26.99 8.24
CA ALA A 2 -30.17 -26.44 7.90
C ALA A 2 -30.11 -24.98 8.37
N GLY A 3 -29.09 -24.61 9.15
CA GLY A 3 -28.90 -23.25 9.64
C GLY A 3 -28.61 -22.29 8.48
N ALA A 4 -29.05 -21.03 8.62
CA ALA A 4 -28.77 -19.98 7.64
C ALA A 4 -27.24 -19.85 7.42
N PRO A 5 -26.78 -19.60 6.18
CA PRO A 5 -25.35 -19.47 5.91
C PRO A 5 -24.77 -18.28 6.68
N LEU A 6 -23.55 -18.46 7.19
CA LEU A 6 -22.81 -17.38 7.84
C LEU A 6 -22.53 -16.26 6.83
N PRO A 7 -22.53 -14.98 7.26
CA PRO A 7 -22.12 -13.88 6.40
C PRO A 7 -20.70 -14.09 5.85
N ALA A 8 -20.47 -13.61 4.63
CA ALA A 8 -19.13 -13.57 4.07
C ALA A 8 -18.23 -12.76 5.01
N ALA A 9 -17.03 -13.28 5.29
CA ALA A 9 -16.09 -12.60 6.15
C ALA A 9 -15.61 -11.31 5.47
N GLN A 10 -15.46 -10.24 6.25
CA GLN A 10 -14.91 -8.99 5.73
C GLN A 10 -13.44 -9.21 5.34
N ARG A 11 -13.06 -8.73 4.15
CA ARG A 11 -11.72 -8.86 3.61
C ARG A 11 -11.12 -7.51 3.29
N VAL A 12 -9.80 -7.44 3.45
CA VAL A 12 -9.00 -6.30 3.05
C VAL A 12 -8.91 -6.27 1.54
N ALA A 13 -9.30 -5.14 0.96
CA ALA A 13 -9.00 -4.79 -0.41
C ALA A 13 -8.43 -3.36 -0.40
N GLY A 14 -7.13 -3.23 -0.63
CA GLY A 14 -6.44 -1.95 -0.57
C GLY A 14 -5.51 -1.75 -1.76
N ARG A 15 -5.48 -0.52 -2.28
CA ARG A 15 -4.55 -0.11 -3.33
C ARG A 15 -4.03 1.29 -3.07
N ALA A 16 -2.73 1.51 -3.22
CA ALA A 16 -2.19 2.85 -3.28
C ALA A 16 -1.18 3.02 -4.41
N ARG A 17 -1.13 4.22 -4.96
CA ARG A 17 -0.26 4.56 -6.07
C ARG A 17 0.42 5.89 -5.81
N LEU A 18 1.71 5.94 -6.08
CA LEU A 18 2.53 7.13 -6.00
C LEU A 18 3.20 7.35 -7.34
N PHE A 19 3.06 8.56 -7.86
CA PHE A 19 3.86 9.04 -8.99
C PHE A 19 4.62 10.29 -8.57
N CYS A 20 5.94 10.27 -8.74
CA CYS A 20 6.79 11.42 -8.55
C CYS A 20 7.58 11.75 -9.82
N GLY A 21 7.99 13.00 -9.95
CA GLY A 21 8.80 13.47 -11.06
C GLY A 21 9.54 14.76 -10.72
N LYS A 22 10.45 15.19 -11.58
CA LYS A 22 11.16 16.46 -11.40
C LYS A 22 10.24 17.65 -11.61
N SER A 23 10.34 18.62 -10.70
CA SER A 23 9.68 19.93 -10.74
C SER A 23 10.54 20.92 -9.97
N ASP A 24 10.87 22.05 -10.60
CA ASP A 24 11.74 23.11 -10.04
C ASP A 24 13.07 22.57 -9.50
N GLY A 25 13.71 21.68 -10.27
CA GLY A 25 14.99 21.07 -9.93
C GLY A 25 14.94 19.95 -8.87
N ARG A 26 13.78 19.66 -8.28
CA ARG A 26 13.61 18.67 -7.20
C ARG A 26 12.58 17.60 -7.55
N THR A 27 12.69 16.44 -6.94
CA THR A 27 11.68 15.39 -7.05
C THR A 27 10.46 15.76 -6.20
N ARG A 28 9.29 15.82 -6.83
CA ARG A 28 8.03 16.19 -6.19
C ARG A 28 6.97 15.12 -6.44
N LEU A 29 6.07 14.95 -5.47
CA LEU A 29 4.86 14.17 -5.67
C LEU A 29 4.02 14.83 -6.77
N GLN A 30 3.61 14.06 -7.77
CA GLN A 30 2.75 14.52 -8.86
C GLN A 30 1.34 13.93 -8.76
N ARG A 31 1.23 12.64 -8.39
CA ARG A 31 -0.07 12.00 -8.13
C ARG A 31 0.02 11.05 -6.94
N LEU A 32 -1.03 11.04 -6.14
CA LEU A 32 -1.20 10.13 -5.01
C LEU A 32 -2.63 9.57 -5.03
N TYR A 33 -2.74 8.25 -5.07
CA TYR A 33 -4.02 7.53 -4.92
C TYR A 33 -3.91 6.58 -3.74
N GLN A 34 -4.97 6.50 -2.93
CA GLN A 34 -5.03 5.62 -1.76
C GLN A 34 -6.46 5.14 -1.55
N ASP A 35 -6.62 3.83 -1.36
CA ASP A 35 -7.90 3.18 -1.17
C ASP A 35 -7.78 2.00 -0.18
N GLY A 36 -8.84 1.73 0.56
CA GLY A 36 -8.87 0.73 1.61
C GLY A 36 -7.80 0.96 2.68
N SER A 37 -7.15 -0.12 3.10
CA SER A 37 -6.10 -0.11 4.13
C SER A 37 -4.70 0.25 3.60
N ALA A 38 -4.53 0.42 2.29
CA ALA A 38 -3.26 0.81 1.71
C ALA A 38 -3.06 2.33 1.83
N LYS A 39 -2.13 2.76 2.69
CA LYS A 39 -1.75 4.16 2.89
C LYS A 39 -0.28 4.42 2.59
N ILE A 40 0.00 5.62 2.08
CA ILE A 40 1.35 6.16 1.88
C ILE A 40 1.50 7.42 2.73
N ARG A 41 2.62 7.54 3.44
CA ARG A 41 3.00 8.75 4.16
C ARG A 41 4.28 9.32 3.57
N LEU A 42 4.34 10.64 3.47
CA LEU A 42 5.45 11.37 2.85
C LEU A 42 6.11 12.23 3.93
N PRO A 43 7.25 11.81 4.49
CA PRO A 43 8.04 12.64 5.39
C PRO A 43 8.41 13.98 4.73
N ALA A 44 8.45 15.04 5.54
CA ALA A 44 8.87 16.35 5.06
C ALA A 44 10.41 16.38 4.90
N VAL A 45 10.87 16.11 3.69
CA VAL A 45 12.29 16.18 3.33
C VAL A 45 12.62 17.49 2.60
N GLN A 46 13.79 18.04 2.88
CA GLN A 46 14.26 19.31 2.30
C GLN A 46 14.95 19.13 0.93
N GLY A 47 15.04 17.90 0.41
CA GLY A 47 15.74 17.59 -0.84
C GLY A 47 15.33 16.24 -1.41
N ASP A 48 16.11 15.78 -2.36
CA ASP A 48 15.91 14.48 -3.02
C ASP A 48 16.72 13.39 -2.28
N PRO A 49 16.24 12.13 -2.29
CA PRO A 49 15.02 11.64 -2.95
C PRO A 49 13.72 12.00 -2.21
N LEU A 50 12.59 11.92 -2.91
CA LEU A 50 11.28 11.90 -2.24
C LEU A 50 11.17 10.64 -1.38
N GLU A 51 10.91 10.80 -0.09
CA GLU A 51 10.69 9.67 0.81
C GLU A 51 9.22 9.28 0.89
N ALA A 52 8.95 7.98 0.89
CA ALA A 52 7.61 7.44 1.08
C ALA A 52 7.61 6.21 1.98
N VAL A 53 6.67 6.18 2.92
CA VAL A 53 6.43 5.06 3.83
C VAL A 53 5.11 4.38 3.46
N LEU A 54 5.17 3.12 3.04
CA LEU A 54 4.00 2.28 2.74
C LEU A 54 3.48 1.66 4.04
N ILE A 55 2.16 1.72 4.25
CA ILE A 55 1.51 1.29 5.49
C ILE A 55 0.25 0.50 5.18
N ASN A 56 0.22 -0.78 5.54
CA ASN A 56 -1.02 -1.54 5.66
C ASN A 56 -1.70 -1.23 7.00
N THR A 57 -2.81 -0.50 6.99
CA THR A 57 -3.55 -0.14 8.22
C THR A 57 -4.57 -1.17 8.67
N ALA A 58 -4.67 -2.33 8.00
CA ALA A 58 -5.56 -3.41 8.42
C ALA A 58 -5.01 -4.21 9.62
N GLY A 59 -3.71 -4.08 9.92
CA GLY A 59 -3.04 -4.78 11.01
C GLY A 59 -2.49 -6.18 10.66
N GLY A 60 -2.80 -6.67 9.46
CA GLY A 60 -2.26 -7.90 8.87
C GLY A 60 -3.12 -8.37 7.70
N MET A 61 -2.84 -9.57 7.18
CA MET A 61 -3.56 -10.21 6.08
C MET A 61 -3.92 -11.66 6.43
N THR A 62 -5.08 -12.12 5.98
CA THR A 62 -5.53 -13.53 6.00
C THR A 62 -6.11 -13.94 4.65
N GLY A 63 -6.55 -15.19 4.51
CA GLY A 63 -7.02 -15.74 3.24
C GLY A 63 -8.17 -14.93 2.63
N GLY A 64 -7.98 -14.49 1.38
CA GLY A 64 -8.91 -13.64 0.62
C GLY A 64 -8.55 -12.14 0.65
N ASP A 65 -7.57 -11.72 1.46
CA ASP A 65 -7.13 -10.33 1.51
C ASP A 65 -6.22 -9.97 0.33
N ARG A 66 -6.39 -8.75 -0.20
CA ARG A 66 -5.64 -8.22 -1.35
C ARG A 66 -5.12 -6.81 -1.04
N LEU A 67 -3.81 -6.64 -1.16
CA LEU A 67 -3.16 -5.35 -1.00
C LEU A 67 -2.27 -5.08 -2.22
N GLY A 68 -2.19 -3.82 -2.66
CA GLY A 68 -1.33 -3.49 -3.79
C GLY A 68 -0.76 -2.10 -3.76
N TRP A 69 0.48 -1.99 -4.20
CA TRP A 69 1.22 -0.74 -4.30
C TRP A 69 1.70 -0.55 -5.75
N THR A 70 1.80 0.70 -6.18
CA THR A 70 2.42 1.03 -7.46
C THR A 70 3.21 2.31 -7.28
N ILE A 71 4.50 2.26 -7.61
CA ILE A 71 5.39 3.40 -7.51
C ILE A 71 5.97 3.66 -8.90
N GLU A 72 5.69 4.85 -9.42
CA GLU A 72 6.22 5.34 -10.67
C GLU A 72 7.17 6.50 -10.37
N VAL A 73 8.43 6.40 -10.82
CA VAL A 73 9.44 7.44 -10.69
C VAL A 73 9.75 7.98 -12.07
N GLY A 74 9.41 9.25 -12.29
CA GLY A 74 9.65 9.93 -13.57
C GLY A 74 11.13 10.12 -13.88
N ALA A 75 11.43 10.51 -15.12
CA ALA A 75 12.80 10.76 -15.57
C ALA A 75 13.52 11.76 -14.64
N GLU A 76 14.79 11.45 -14.35
CA GLU A 76 15.69 12.22 -13.47
C GLU A 76 15.23 12.38 -12.01
N ALA A 77 14.06 11.88 -11.65
CA ALA A 77 13.55 11.90 -10.30
C ALA A 77 14.11 10.74 -9.48
N SER A 78 14.04 10.86 -8.15
CA SER A 78 14.48 9.80 -7.24
C SER A 78 13.54 9.66 -6.05
N ALA A 79 13.30 8.41 -5.65
CA ALA A 79 12.45 8.09 -4.50
C ALA A 79 13.11 7.05 -3.61
N SER A 80 12.97 7.21 -2.29
CA SER A 80 13.33 6.21 -1.30
C SER A 80 12.05 5.69 -0.66
N ILE A 81 11.79 4.39 -0.83
CA ILE A 81 10.56 3.75 -0.41
C ILE A 81 10.87 2.77 0.71
N THR A 82 10.12 2.86 1.80
CA THR A 82 10.22 1.95 2.94
C THR A 82 8.84 1.58 3.46
N THR A 83 8.77 0.61 4.37
CA THR A 83 7.55 0.26 5.09
C THR A 83 7.70 0.63 6.56
N GLN A 84 6.58 0.94 7.23
CA GLN A 84 6.62 1.22 8.68
C GLN A 84 6.93 -0.05 9.49
N ALA A 85 6.52 -1.21 8.97
CA ALA A 85 6.66 -2.51 9.62
C ALA A 85 6.67 -3.62 8.56
N CYS A 86 7.01 -4.84 8.99
CA CYS A 86 6.74 -6.04 8.21
C CYS A 86 5.24 -6.34 8.14
N GLU A 87 4.82 -6.98 7.06
CA GLU A 87 3.45 -7.48 6.91
C GLU A 87 3.22 -8.68 7.83
N LYS A 88 2.05 -8.73 8.47
CA LYS A 88 1.67 -9.86 9.34
C LYS A 88 0.71 -10.77 8.58
N VAL A 89 1.14 -12.00 8.31
CA VAL A 89 0.28 -12.99 7.64
C VAL A 89 -0.28 -13.96 8.68
N TYR A 90 -1.60 -14.00 8.81
CA TYR A 90 -2.31 -14.87 9.73
C TYR A 90 -2.66 -16.22 9.09
N ARG A 91 -2.95 -17.22 9.94
CA ARG A 91 -3.51 -18.49 9.48
C ARG A 91 -4.81 -18.23 8.70
N ALA A 92 -4.87 -18.75 7.48
CA ALA A 92 -6.07 -18.76 6.67
C ALA A 92 -6.86 -20.06 6.89
N ALA A 93 -8.18 -19.97 7.05
CA ALA A 93 -9.05 -21.14 7.07
C ALA A 93 -9.34 -21.67 5.65
N ALA A 94 -9.29 -20.77 4.66
CA ALA A 94 -9.42 -21.03 3.22
C ALA A 94 -8.82 -19.84 2.44
N ASP A 95 -8.56 -20.02 1.15
CA ASP A 95 -7.98 -19.02 0.24
C ASP A 95 -6.55 -18.56 0.64
N ARG A 96 -5.99 -17.58 -0.08
CA ARG A 96 -4.66 -16.99 0.16
C ARG A 96 -4.74 -15.46 0.28
N ALA A 97 -3.79 -14.89 1.00
CA ALA A 97 -3.55 -13.45 0.96
C ALA A 97 -2.67 -13.12 -0.26
N GLU A 98 -2.91 -11.98 -0.90
CA GLU A 98 -2.16 -11.52 -2.07
C GLU A 98 -1.64 -10.09 -1.86
N THR A 99 -0.35 -9.87 -2.14
CA THR A 99 0.27 -8.55 -2.10
C THR A 99 1.16 -8.33 -3.32
N ASN A 100 1.18 -7.11 -3.85
CA ASN A 100 2.11 -6.69 -4.90
C ASN A 100 2.64 -5.27 -4.63
N VAL A 101 3.86 -5.01 -5.12
CA VAL A 101 4.56 -3.72 -5.05
C VAL A 101 5.12 -3.39 -6.41
#